data_AF-A0A524DDE4-F1
#
_entry.id   AF-A0A524DDE4-F1
#
_cell.length_a   1.000
_cell.length_b   1.000
_cell.length_c   1.000
_cell.angle_alpha   90.00
_cell.angle_beta   90.00
_cell.angle_gamma   90.00
#
_symmetry.space_group_name_H-M   'P 1'
#
loop_
_entity.id
_entity.type
_entity.pdbx_description
1 polymer ?
#
loop_
_entity_poly.entity_id
_entity_poly.type
_entity_poly.pdbx_seq_one_letter_code
_entity_poly.pdbx_strand_id
1 'polypeptide(L)'
;MVSSNRIEKKQILRSPSDELPLKYEIYRKLAHLVVLGLILFYFTILGSWIRDFNLYLIQFVPDAFSNLFYSLFLNGDHNLIFNQYLVIFLSAISLFGLLSADFVRILNPEIYPLKPVNKILRKKELSMRLGPQISMAIGCFSIIILYGLYQPIGPIIISTSMIMSVFGDMASNLIGRTFGKRKIHPLGKNRSKKTILGVFAGIFAAYLSGLLLLLLLKAYCFFQFIGFFFLPLCGALTIGVLDYLDLEIDDNLTYPLLVSLVMFFLSFLFT
;
A
#
# COMPACT_ATOMS: atom_id res chain seq x y z
N MET A 1 -0.40 37.00 42.55
CA MET A 1 0.62 35.93 42.40
C MET A 1 -0.03 34.57 42.06
N VAL A 2 -0.71 34.44 40.90
CA VAL A 2 -1.36 33.16 40.49
C VAL A 2 -1.15 32.84 38.99
N SER A 3 -0.31 33.60 38.26
CA SER A 3 -0.17 33.42 36.80
C SER A 3 1.05 32.58 36.35
N SER A 4 1.98 32.24 37.24
CA SER A 4 3.23 31.55 36.85
C SER A 4 3.06 30.04 36.58
N ASN A 5 2.10 29.37 37.23
CA ASN A 5 1.99 27.89 37.15
C ASN A 5 1.27 27.35 35.91
N ARG A 6 0.66 28.20 35.07
CA ARG A 6 0.01 27.76 33.83
C ARG A 6 0.96 27.69 32.63
N ILE A 7 2.07 28.42 32.67
CA ILE A 7 3.02 28.48 31.55
C ILE A 7 3.97 27.27 31.58
N GLU A 8 4.39 26.82 32.76
CA GLU A 8 5.28 25.64 32.89
C GLU A 8 4.60 24.31 32.52
N LYS A 9 3.28 24.17 32.71
CA LYS A 9 2.56 22.96 32.30
C LYS A 9 2.43 22.77 30.78
N LYS A 10 2.70 23.81 29.98
CA LYS A 10 2.69 23.72 28.49
C LYS A 10 4.05 23.30 27.91
N GLN A 11 5.13 23.36 28.69
CA GLN A 11 6.48 23.03 28.24
C GLN A 11 6.88 21.55 28.42
N ILE A 12 6.04 20.72 29.04
CA ILE A 12 6.21 19.25 29.05
C ILE A 12 5.47 18.60 27.86
N LEU A 13 5.39 19.30 26.72
CA LEU A 13 5.25 18.63 25.44
C LEU A 13 6.61 18.01 25.13
N ARG A 14 6.82 16.80 25.69
CA ARG A 14 7.95 15.91 25.44
C ARG A 14 8.44 16.15 24.02
N SER A 15 9.66 16.64 23.86
CA SER A 15 10.33 16.69 22.56
C SER A 15 10.07 15.35 21.88
N PRO A 16 9.34 15.29 20.76
CA PRO A 16 8.96 13.99 20.23
C PRO A 16 10.26 13.23 19.92
N SER A 17 10.42 12.01 20.39
CA SER A 17 11.60 11.22 20.03
C SER A 17 11.62 11.04 18.52
N ASP A 18 12.79 11.09 17.88
CA ASP A 18 12.91 10.85 16.43
C ASP A 18 12.45 9.43 16.05
N GLU A 19 12.49 8.50 17.01
CA GLU A 19 12.00 7.13 16.88
C GLU A 19 10.64 6.98 17.60
N LEU A 20 9.63 6.50 16.87
CA LEU A 20 8.32 6.15 17.41
C LEU A 20 8.39 4.86 18.26
N PRO A 21 7.64 4.78 19.37
CA PRO A 21 7.50 3.54 20.12
C PRO A 21 6.96 2.41 19.25
N LEU A 22 7.43 1.18 19.48
CA LEU A 22 7.06 -0.02 18.71
C LEU A 22 5.54 -0.16 18.51
N LYS A 23 4.75 0.10 19.57
CA LYS A 23 3.28 0.04 19.54
C LYS A 23 2.67 0.92 18.44
N TYR A 24 3.13 2.17 18.30
CA TYR A 24 2.62 3.09 17.29
C TYR A 24 3.11 2.74 15.89
N GLU A 25 4.29 2.13 15.77
CA GLU A 25 4.77 1.64 14.49
C GLU A 25 3.97 0.44 13.99
N ILE A 26 3.58 -0.48 14.89
CA ILE A 26 2.68 -1.59 14.56
C ILE A 26 1.34 -1.03 14.06
N TYR A 27 0.72 -0.08 14.77
CA TYR A 27 -0.54 0.53 14.31
C TYR A 27 -0.39 1.19 12.94
N ARG A 28 0.74 1.86 12.69
CA ARG A 28 1.03 2.46 11.39
C ARG A 28 1.10 1.41 10.28
N LYS A 29 1.80 0.29 10.50
CA LYS A 29 1.93 -0.80 9.51
C LYS A 29 0.62 -1.58 9.34
N LEU A 30 -0.18 -1.73 10.39
CA LEU A 30 -1.52 -2.31 10.30
C LEU A 30 -2.46 -1.50 9.39
N ALA A 31 -2.32 -0.16 9.37
CA ALA A 31 -3.09 0.66 8.44
C ALA A 31 -2.76 0.36 6.97
N HIS A 32 -1.55 -0.12 6.66
CA HIS A 32 -1.17 -0.54 5.31
C HIS A 32 -1.83 -1.87 4.88
N LEU A 33 -2.45 -2.62 5.81
CA LEU A 33 -3.27 -3.79 5.46
C LEU A 33 -4.56 -3.44 4.71
N VAL A 34 -4.91 -2.15 4.59
CA VAL A 34 -5.97 -1.67 3.68
C VAL A 34 -5.78 -2.18 2.25
N VAL A 35 -4.54 -2.48 1.84
CA VAL A 35 -4.23 -3.16 0.55
C VAL A 35 -5.00 -4.46 0.37
N LEU A 36 -5.27 -5.22 1.43
CA LEU A 36 -6.09 -6.43 1.35
C LEU A 36 -7.48 -6.12 0.81
N GLY A 37 -8.03 -4.95 1.10
CA GLY A 37 -9.27 -4.46 0.52
C GLY A 37 -9.22 -4.38 -1.01
N LEU A 38 -8.11 -3.90 -1.59
CA LEU A 38 -7.94 -3.84 -3.06
C LEU A 38 -8.00 -5.24 -3.68
N ILE A 39 -7.36 -6.22 -3.05
CA ILE A 39 -7.37 -7.62 -3.49
C ILE A 39 -8.79 -8.19 -3.44
N LEU A 40 -9.52 -7.89 -2.36
CA LEU A 40 -10.90 -8.30 -2.21
C LEU A 40 -11.79 -7.69 -3.31
N PHE A 41 -11.63 -6.42 -3.64
CA PHE A 41 -12.41 -5.79 -4.72
C PHE A 41 -12.03 -6.28 -6.12
N TYR A 42 -10.75 -6.56 -6.39
CA TYR A 42 -10.31 -7.07 -7.68
C TYR A 42 -10.80 -8.50 -7.95
N PHE A 43 -10.62 -9.41 -6.98
CA PHE A 43 -10.69 -10.86 -7.22
C PHE A 43 -11.76 -11.61 -6.43
N THR A 44 -12.45 -10.96 -5.48
CA THR A 44 -13.40 -11.67 -4.60
C THR A 44 -14.84 -11.18 -4.73
N ILE A 45 -15.69 -11.88 -3.98
CA ILE A 45 -17.14 -11.74 -3.83
C ILE A 45 -17.60 -10.27 -3.75
N LEU A 46 -16.82 -9.40 -3.10
CA LEU A 46 -17.18 -7.98 -2.95
C LEU A 46 -17.35 -7.24 -4.29
N GLY A 47 -16.45 -7.47 -5.27
CA GLY A 47 -16.58 -6.85 -6.60
C GLY A 47 -17.84 -7.35 -7.33
N SER A 48 -18.04 -8.67 -7.33
CA SER A 48 -19.21 -9.31 -7.94
C SER A 48 -20.52 -8.89 -7.27
N TRP A 49 -20.57 -8.80 -5.94
CA TRP A 49 -21.75 -8.36 -5.20
C TRP A 49 -22.11 -6.91 -5.49
N ILE A 50 -21.11 -6.03 -5.54
CA ILE A 50 -21.35 -4.62 -5.89
C ILE A 50 -21.86 -4.53 -7.32
N ARG A 51 -21.32 -5.32 -8.24
CA ARG A 51 -21.84 -5.40 -9.61
C ARG A 51 -23.31 -5.82 -9.62
N ASP A 52 -23.63 -6.92 -8.95
CA ASP A 52 -24.99 -7.50 -8.95
C ASP A 52 -25.98 -6.53 -8.28
N PHE A 53 -25.55 -5.83 -7.24
CA PHE A 53 -26.33 -4.75 -6.62
C PHE A 53 -26.53 -3.55 -7.56
N ASN A 54 -25.50 -3.10 -8.28
CA ASN A 54 -25.65 -2.03 -9.27
C ASN A 54 -26.56 -2.44 -10.43
N LEU A 55 -26.47 -3.68 -10.89
CA LEU A 55 -27.36 -4.28 -11.88
C LEU A 55 -28.82 -4.24 -11.42
N TYR A 56 -29.08 -4.57 -10.15
CA TYR A 56 -30.41 -4.45 -9.57
C TYR A 56 -30.90 -2.99 -9.53
N LEU A 57 -30.06 -2.05 -9.11
CA LEU A 57 -30.42 -0.63 -9.04
C LEU A 57 -30.73 -0.02 -10.41
N ILE A 58 -30.01 -0.45 -11.45
CA ILE A 58 -30.16 0.09 -12.81
C ILE A 58 -31.51 -0.24 -13.43
N GLN A 59 -32.18 -1.31 -12.98
CA GLN A 59 -33.55 -1.63 -13.41
C GLN A 59 -34.57 -0.54 -13.05
N PHE A 60 -34.25 0.35 -12.10
CA PHE A 60 -35.10 1.47 -11.69
C PHE A 60 -34.74 2.79 -12.40
N VAL A 61 -33.74 2.80 -13.28
CA VAL A 61 -33.24 3.99 -13.99
C VAL A 61 -33.73 3.97 -15.44
N PRO A 62 -34.00 5.12 -16.08
CA PRO A 62 -34.45 5.16 -17.48
C PRO A 62 -33.54 4.40 -18.45
N ASP A 63 -34.13 3.80 -19.48
CA ASP A 63 -33.47 2.89 -20.43
C ASP A 63 -32.22 3.48 -21.10
N ALA A 64 -32.20 4.79 -21.36
CA ALA A 64 -31.04 5.46 -21.93
C ALA A 64 -29.78 5.31 -21.05
N PHE A 65 -29.93 5.43 -19.73
CA PHE A 65 -28.83 5.26 -18.78
C PHE A 65 -28.50 3.80 -18.54
N SER A 66 -29.51 2.94 -18.51
CA SER A 66 -29.35 1.49 -18.41
C SER A 66 -28.50 0.97 -19.57
N ASN A 67 -28.88 1.28 -20.80
CA ASN A 67 -28.15 0.88 -22.01
C ASN A 67 -26.72 1.42 -22.04
N LEU A 68 -26.52 2.67 -21.60
CA LEU A 68 -25.18 3.24 -21.47
C LEU A 68 -24.33 2.47 -20.46
N PHE A 69 -24.87 2.13 -19.29
CA PHE A 69 -24.15 1.34 -18.29
C PHE A 69 -23.80 -0.05 -18.79
N TYR A 70 -24.76 -0.77 -19.38
CA TYR A 70 -24.50 -2.09 -19.96
C TYR A 70 -23.39 -2.02 -21.03
N SER A 71 -23.41 -0.99 -21.89
CA SER A 71 -22.38 -0.81 -22.93
C SER A 71 -21.00 -0.47 -22.38
N LEU A 72 -20.89 0.24 -21.26
CA LEU A 72 -19.59 0.65 -20.72
C LEU A 72 -18.98 -0.39 -19.78
N PHE A 73 -19.82 -1.10 -19.04
CA PHE A 73 -19.39 -1.92 -17.90
C PHE A 73 -19.59 -3.41 -18.11
N LEU A 74 -20.46 -3.80 -19.05
CA LEU A 74 -20.85 -5.19 -19.31
C LEU A 74 -20.67 -5.59 -20.78
N ASN A 75 -19.98 -4.78 -21.58
CA ASN A 75 -19.54 -5.16 -22.92
C ASN A 75 -18.42 -6.22 -22.82
N GLY A 76 -18.81 -7.48 -22.60
CA GLY A 76 -17.94 -8.66 -22.64
C GLY A 76 -18.11 -9.60 -21.44
N ASP A 77 -17.72 -10.87 -21.61
CA ASP A 77 -17.77 -11.94 -20.61
C ASP A 77 -16.80 -11.77 -19.41
N HIS A 78 -16.14 -10.61 -19.28
CA HIS A 78 -15.04 -10.42 -18.36
C HIS A 78 -15.43 -9.56 -17.14
N ASN A 79 -15.96 -10.22 -16.12
CA ASN A 79 -16.29 -9.67 -14.79
C ASN A 79 -15.16 -8.81 -14.18
N LEU A 80 -13.91 -9.06 -14.57
CA LEU A 80 -12.72 -8.36 -14.11
C LEU A 80 -12.66 -6.89 -14.57
N ILE A 81 -13.27 -6.55 -15.71
CA ILE A 81 -13.28 -5.17 -16.23
C ILE A 81 -14.09 -4.26 -15.32
N PHE A 82 -15.30 -4.69 -14.93
CA PHE A 82 -16.11 -3.95 -13.96
C PHE A 82 -15.37 -3.77 -12.63
N ASN A 83 -14.79 -4.85 -12.10
CA ASN A 83 -14.04 -4.79 -10.84
C ASN A 83 -12.85 -3.82 -10.93
N GLN A 84 -12.16 -3.76 -12.07
CA GLN A 84 -11.07 -2.81 -12.27
C GLN A 84 -11.57 -1.36 -12.21
N TYR A 85 -12.64 -1.01 -12.92
CA TYR A 85 -13.19 0.34 -12.89
C TYR A 85 -13.68 0.70 -11.49
N LEU A 86 -14.31 -0.23 -10.79
CA LEU A 86 -14.72 -0.07 -9.40
C LEU A 86 -13.52 0.21 -8.49
N VAL A 87 -12.42 -0.55 -8.65
CA VAL A 87 -11.20 -0.33 -7.85
C VAL A 87 -10.55 1.02 -8.18
N ILE A 88 -10.48 1.42 -9.45
CA ILE A 88 -9.98 2.75 -9.84
C ILE A 88 -10.82 3.85 -9.19
N PHE A 89 -12.15 3.73 -9.27
CA PHE A 89 -13.08 4.70 -8.71
C PHE A 89 -12.94 4.81 -7.18
N LEU A 90 -12.96 3.68 -6.46
CA LEU A 90 -12.83 3.66 -5.00
C LEU A 90 -11.45 4.14 -4.53
N SER A 91 -10.38 3.76 -5.23
CA SER A 91 -9.03 4.23 -4.92
C SER A 91 -8.85 5.72 -5.19
N ALA A 92 -9.45 6.27 -6.25
CA ALA A 92 -9.47 7.70 -6.51
C ALA A 92 -10.19 8.47 -5.39
N ILE A 93 -11.40 8.04 -5.00
CA ILE A 93 -12.14 8.66 -3.90
C ILE A 93 -11.34 8.61 -2.59
N SER A 94 -10.74 7.45 -2.28
CA SER A 94 -9.90 7.29 -1.10
C SER A 94 -8.70 8.24 -1.11
N LEU A 95 -8.01 8.35 -2.25
CA LEU A 95 -6.88 9.27 -2.42
C LEU A 95 -7.30 10.73 -2.23
N PHE A 96 -8.41 11.16 -2.86
CA PHE A 96 -8.94 12.51 -2.67
C PHE A 96 -9.33 12.78 -1.22
N GLY A 97 -9.95 11.80 -0.54
CA GLY A 97 -10.29 11.89 0.87
C GLY A 97 -9.05 12.04 1.77
N LEU A 98 -8.03 11.21 1.55
CA LEU A 98 -6.76 11.26 2.28
C LEU A 98 -6.00 12.57 2.04
N LEU A 99 -5.92 13.03 0.79
CA LEU A 99 -5.30 14.31 0.44
C LEU A 99 -6.03 15.48 1.10
N SER A 100 -7.37 15.47 1.07
CA SER A 100 -8.19 16.51 1.70
C SER A 100 -7.99 16.52 3.22
N ALA A 101 -7.95 15.34 3.85
CA ALA A 101 -7.71 15.21 5.29
C ALA A 101 -6.31 15.72 5.69
N ASP A 102 -5.26 15.37 4.95
CA ASP A 102 -3.91 15.87 5.22
C ASP A 102 -3.78 17.36 4.92
N PHE A 103 -4.47 17.87 3.89
CA PHE A 103 -4.51 19.30 3.59
C PHE A 103 -5.11 20.10 4.75
N VAL A 104 -6.24 19.65 5.29
CA VAL A 104 -6.85 20.24 6.49
C VAL A 104 -5.92 20.11 7.70
N ARG A 105 -5.24 18.96 7.88
CA ARG A 105 -4.27 18.76 8.96
C ARG A 105 -3.10 19.75 8.91
N ILE A 106 -2.57 20.01 7.71
CA ILE A 106 -1.42 20.91 7.49
C ILE A 106 -1.84 22.37 7.64
N LEU A 107 -2.96 22.77 7.02
CA LEU A 107 -3.41 24.16 7.04
C LEU A 107 -3.99 24.58 8.39
N ASN A 108 -4.77 23.71 9.04
CA ASN A 108 -5.42 24.03 10.29
C ASN A 108 -5.40 22.86 11.30
N PRO A 109 -4.25 22.62 11.94
CA PRO A 109 -4.07 21.50 12.87
C PRO A 109 -4.99 21.59 14.09
N GLU A 110 -5.47 22.78 14.46
CA GLU A 110 -6.32 22.98 15.63
C GLU A 110 -7.75 22.47 15.44
N ILE A 111 -8.25 22.57 14.20
CA ILE A 111 -9.61 22.14 13.79
C ILE A 111 -9.61 20.67 13.39
N TYR A 112 -8.46 20.08 13.05
CA TYR A 112 -8.38 18.70 12.61
C TYR A 112 -8.96 17.74 13.67
N PRO A 113 -10.05 17.01 13.38
CA PRO A 113 -10.80 16.24 14.37
C PRO A 113 -10.01 15.03 14.87
N LEU A 114 -9.12 14.48 14.03
CA LEU A 114 -8.35 13.28 14.31
C LEU A 114 -6.97 13.61 14.93
N LYS A 115 -6.94 14.49 15.94
CA LYS A 115 -5.72 14.82 16.72
C LYS A 115 -4.93 13.59 17.21
N PRO A 116 -5.54 12.44 17.56
CA PRO A 116 -4.79 11.24 17.94
C PRO A 116 -3.91 10.65 16.82
N VAL A 117 -4.22 10.91 15.53
CA VAL A 117 -3.43 10.40 14.38
C VAL A 117 -2.03 11.01 14.36
N ASN A 118 -1.87 12.24 14.88
CA ASN A 118 -0.57 12.88 15.02
C ASN A 118 0.40 12.12 15.95
N LYS A 119 -0.11 11.20 16.79
CA LYS A 119 0.73 10.33 17.64
C LYS A 119 1.40 9.18 16.86
N ILE A 120 0.94 8.92 15.63
CA ILE A 120 1.42 7.84 14.75
C ILE A 120 2.46 8.38 13.75
N LEU A 121 2.51 9.70 13.55
CA LEU A 121 3.42 10.38 12.63
C LEU A 121 4.79 10.63 13.26
N ARG A 122 5.86 10.49 12.46
CA ARG A 122 7.23 10.86 12.88
C ARG A 122 7.39 12.38 12.87
N LYS A 123 8.41 12.90 13.58
CA LYS A 123 8.75 14.34 13.59
C LYS A 123 8.87 14.96 12.19
N LYS A 124 9.48 14.23 11.25
CA LYS A 124 9.64 14.67 9.85
C LYS A 124 8.32 14.73 9.07
N GLU A 125 7.27 14.05 9.55
CA GLU A 125 5.95 13.92 8.92
C GLU A 125 4.91 14.87 9.56
N LEU A 126 5.21 15.46 10.72
CA LEU A 126 4.27 16.27 11.50
C LEU A 126 4.02 17.68 10.95
N SER A 127 4.93 18.25 10.15
CA SER A 127 4.86 19.67 9.77
C SER A 127 4.97 19.99 8.27
N MET A 128 5.54 19.13 7.43
CA MET A 128 5.78 19.47 6.01
C MET A 128 5.66 18.31 5.00
N ARG A 129 5.69 17.04 5.42
CA ARG A 129 5.56 15.89 4.50
C ARG A 129 4.14 15.32 4.52
N LEU A 130 3.67 14.93 3.33
CA LEU A 130 2.48 14.09 3.17
C LEU A 130 2.62 12.85 4.03
N GLY A 131 1.53 12.42 4.67
CA GLY A 131 1.54 11.23 5.51
C GLY A 131 1.96 9.98 4.72
N PRO A 132 2.56 8.97 5.37
CA PRO A 132 3.00 7.73 4.71
C PRO A 132 1.84 6.95 4.07
N GLN A 133 0.60 7.20 4.50
CA GLN A 133 -0.61 6.64 3.89
C GLN A 133 -0.89 7.24 2.51
N ILE A 134 -0.52 8.50 2.28
CA ILE A 134 -0.72 9.17 0.99
C ILE A 134 0.33 8.71 -0.01
N SER A 135 1.59 8.60 0.39
CA SER A 135 2.64 8.07 -0.48
C SER A 135 2.31 6.64 -0.92
N MET A 136 1.81 5.82 0.01
CA MET A 136 1.26 4.50 -0.30
C MET A 136 0.08 4.57 -1.27
N ALA A 137 -0.94 5.40 -0.99
CA ALA A 137 -2.12 5.52 -1.82
C ALA A 137 -1.79 5.99 -3.25
N ILE A 138 -0.87 6.95 -3.41
CA ILE A 138 -0.36 7.39 -4.70
C ILE A 138 0.36 6.24 -5.42
N GLY A 139 1.20 5.48 -4.71
CA GLY A 139 1.87 4.30 -5.27
C GLY A 139 0.87 3.27 -5.78
N CYS A 140 -0.13 2.91 -4.97
CA CYS A 140 -1.20 2.00 -5.34
C CYS A 140 -2.01 2.51 -6.55
N PHE A 141 -2.41 3.79 -6.54
CA PHE A 141 -3.18 4.38 -7.63
C PHE A 141 -2.38 4.41 -8.94
N SER A 142 -1.08 4.71 -8.87
CA SER A 142 -0.19 4.76 -10.04
C SER A 142 -0.06 3.40 -10.70
N ILE A 143 0.19 2.33 -9.93
CA ILE A 143 0.30 0.97 -10.50
C ILE A 143 -1.03 0.47 -11.07
N ILE A 144 -2.16 0.86 -10.46
CA ILE A 144 -3.50 0.52 -10.95
C ILE A 144 -3.76 1.15 -12.32
N ILE A 145 -3.41 2.43 -12.50
CA ILE A 145 -3.57 3.11 -13.80
C ILE A 145 -2.65 2.48 -14.85
N LEU A 146 -1.39 2.23 -14.50
CA LEU A 146 -0.38 1.75 -15.46
C LEU A 146 -0.65 0.32 -15.92
N TYR A 147 -0.96 -0.59 -14.99
CA TYR A 147 -1.01 -2.02 -15.28
C TYR A 147 -2.42 -2.59 -15.25
N GLY A 148 -3.39 -1.91 -14.65
CA GLY A 148 -4.71 -2.47 -14.40
C GLY A 148 -5.42 -2.91 -15.68
N LEU A 149 -5.22 -2.20 -16.79
CA LEU A 149 -5.86 -2.47 -18.08
C LEU A 149 -5.36 -3.76 -18.74
N TYR A 150 -4.19 -4.28 -18.34
CA TYR A 150 -3.61 -5.50 -18.90
C TYR A 150 -4.22 -6.74 -18.25
N GLN A 151 -5.49 -7.01 -18.53
CA GLN A 151 -6.21 -8.14 -17.94
C GLN A 151 -5.74 -9.48 -18.52
N PRO A 152 -5.61 -10.56 -17.71
CA PRO A 152 -5.76 -10.63 -16.25
C PRO A 152 -4.44 -10.42 -15.47
N ILE A 153 -3.32 -10.28 -16.17
CA ILE A 153 -1.96 -10.22 -15.60
C ILE A 153 -1.80 -9.00 -14.68
N GLY A 154 -2.28 -7.85 -15.11
CA GLY A 154 -2.20 -6.56 -14.43
C GLY A 154 -2.68 -6.62 -12.98
N PRO A 155 -3.96 -6.93 -12.71
CA PRO A 155 -4.48 -7.03 -11.35
C PRO A 155 -3.72 -8.02 -10.47
N ILE A 156 -3.20 -9.12 -11.03
CA ILE A 156 -2.44 -10.14 -10.29
C ILE A 156 -1.11 -9.55 -9.84
N ILE A 157 -0.38 -8.91 -10.75
CA ILE A 157 0.91 -8.27 -10.45
C ILE A 157 0.73 -7.10 -9.48
N ILE A 158 -0.29 -6.27 -9.69
CA ILE A 158 -0.65 -5.17 -8.79
C ILE A 158 -0.88 -5.70 -7.37
N SER A 159 -1.72 -6.72 -7.22
CA SER A 159 -2.06 -7.30 -5.91
C SER A 159 -0.86 -7.95 -5.23
N THR A 160 -0.05 -8.69 -6.01
CA THR A 160 1.10 -9.43 -5.49
C THR A 160 2.20 -8.48 -5.06
N SER A 161 2.57 -7.52 -5.89
CA SER A 161 3.60 -6.52 -5.57
C SER A 161 3.24 -5.69 -4.34
N MET A 162 1.97 -5.32 -4.16
CA MET A 162 1.54 -4.58 -2.97
C MET A 162 1.62 -5.43 -1.69
N ILE A 163 1.13 -6.68 -1.70
CA ILE A 163 1.25 -7.57 -0.55
C ILE A 163 2.71 -7.77 -0.18
N MET A 164 3.56 -8.07 -1.15
CA MET A 164 4.99 -8.27 -0.94
C MET A 164 5.64 -7.03 -0.31
N SER A 165 5.30 -5.85 -0.82
CA SER A 165 5.83 -4.57 -0.31
C SER A 165 5.43 -4.33 1.14
N VAL A 166 4.15 -4.54 1.50
CA VAL A 166 3.64 -4.32 2.86
C VAL A 166 4.23 -5.32 3.85
N PHE A 167 4.18 -6.62 3.55
CA PHE A 167 4.68 -7.65 4.45
C PHE A 167 6.20 -7.66 4.55
N GLY A 168 6.92 -7.39 3.46
CA GLY A 168 8.38 -7.27 3.48
C GLY A 168 8.86 -6.12 4.36
N ASP A 169 8.29 -4.93 4.18
CA ASP A 169 8.63 -3.75 4.96
C ASP A 169 8.20 -3.88 6.45
N MET A 170 7.03 -4.50 6.72
CA MET A 170 6.61 -4.81 8.09
C MET A 170 7.56 -5.78 8.78
N ALA A 171 7.95 -6.87 8.11
CA ALA A 171 8.85 -7.87 8.66
C ALA A 171 10.26 -7.30 8.90
N SER A 172 10.82 -6.54 7.94
CA SER A 172 12.15 -5.93 8.07
C SER A 172 12.22 -5.00 9.28
N ASN A 173 11.20 -4.15 9.46
CA ASN A 173 11.13 -3.24 10.60
C ASN A 173 10.92 -3.96 11.95
N LEU A 174 9.97 -4.90 12.02
CA LEU A 174 9.62 -5.57 13.27
C LEU A 174 10.77 -6.47 13.76
N ILE A 175 11.30 -7.32 12.88
CA ILE A 175 12.37 -8.26 13.22
C ILE A 175 13.69 -7.51 13.39
N GLY A 176 13.96 -6.50 12.56
CA GLY A 176 15.14 -5.65 12.70
C GLY A 176 15.19 -4.90 14.03
N ARG A 177 14.05 -4.41 14.54
CA ARG A 177 13.98 -3.73 15.85
C ARG A 177 14.02 -4.69 17.04
N THR A 178 13.40 -5.87 16.92
CA THR A 178 13.25 -6.80 18.05
C THR A 178 14.50 -7.68 18.24
N PHE A 179 15.10 -8.15 17.14
CA PHE A 179 16.18 -9.14 17.17
C PHE A 179 17.47 -8.65 16.50
N GLY A 180 17.45 -7.52 15.81
CA GLY A 180 18.58 -6.99 15.06
C GLY A 180 19.71 -6.48 15.97
N LYS A 181 20.73 -7.31 16.18
CA LYS A 181 21.95 -6.94 16.92
C LYS A 181 23.07 -6.39 16.02
N ARG A 182 23.17 -6.90 14.79
CA ARG A 182 24.20 -6.50 13.81
C ARG A 182 23.64 -5.44 12.85
N LYS A 183 24.11 -4.20 13.02
CA LYS A 183 23.75 -3.07 12.15
C LYS A 183 24.55 -3.14 10.85
N ILE A 184 23.90 -2.79 9.75
CA ILE A 184 24.53 -2.56 8.45
C ILE A 184 24.63 -1.05 8.26
N HIS A 185 25.66 -0.60 7.56
CA HIS A 185 25.65 0.72 6.94
C HIS A 185 25.08 0.56 5.53
N PRO A 186 23.81 0.95 5.29
CA PRO A 186 23.26 0.95 3.94
C PRO A 186 24.09 1.89 3.05
N LEU A 187 24.07 1.65 1.73
CA LEU A 187 24.86 2.43 0.78
C LEU A 187 24.32 3.87 0.57
N GLY A 188 23.10 4.13 1.03
CA GLY A 188 22.40 5.41 0.88
C GLY A 188 22.86 6.53 1.82
N LYS A 189 22.40 7.75 1.54
CA LYS A 189 22.70 8.96 2.33
C LYS A 189 22.12 8.93 3.75
N ASN A 190 21.04 8.19 3.96
CA ASN A 190 20.46 8.03 5.28
C ASN A 190 21.25 6.97 6.05
N ARG A 191 21.96 7.38 7.12
CA ARG A 191 22.56 6.43 8.08
C ARG A 191 21.46 5.77 8.92
N SER A 192 20.55 5.03 8.29
CA SER A 192 19.52 4.29 9.00
C SER A 192 20.14 3.10 9.74
N LYS A 193 19.64 2.80 10.93
CA LYS A 193 20.08 1.66 11.75
C LYS A 193 19.49 0.34 11.21
N LYS A 194 19.64 0.05 9.91
CA LYS A 194 19.17 -1.21 9.32
C LYS A 194 20.01 -2.37 9.83
N THR A 195 19.42 -3.56 9.88
CA THR A 195 20.09 -4.77 10.38
C THR A 195 20.03 -5.87 9.35
N ILE A 196 21.08 -6.72 9.30
CA ILE A 196 21.15 -7.84 8.36
C ILE A 196 19.92 -8.74 8.53
N LEU A 197 19.57 -9.01 9.79
CA LEU A 197 18.43 -9.84 10.13
C LEU A 197 17.11 -9.23 9.63
N GLY A 198 16.95 -7.91 9.74
CA GLY A 198 15.78 -7.20 9.22
C GLY A 198 15.64 -7.36 7.70
N VAL A 199 16.71 -7.08 6.94
CA VAL A 199 16.70 -7.18 5.47
C VAL A 199 16.36 -8.61 5.03
N PHE A 200 17.02 -9.63 5.59
CA PHE A 200 16.71 -11.03 5.25
C PHE A 200 15.29 -11.43 5.63
N ALA A 201 14.79 -10.97 6.78
CA ALA A 201 13.41 -11.23 7.18
C ALA A 201 12.40 -10.55 6.25
N GLY A 202 12.71 -9.34 5.76
CA GLY A 202 11.91 -8.64 4.76
C GLY A 202 11.84 -9.39 3.43
N ILE A 203 13.00 -9.83 2.90
CA ILE A 203 13.07 -10.64 1.68
C ILE A 203 12.26 -11.94 1.84
N PHE A 204 12.45 -12.65 2.96
CA PHE A 204 11.75 -13.91 3.20
C PHE A 204 10.24 -13.72 3.32
N ALA A 205 9.78 -12.71 4.08
CA ALA A 205 8.35 -12.42 4.23
C ALA A 205 7.72 -11.95 2.91
N ALA A 206 8.41 -11.12 2.13
CA ALA A 206 7.96 -10.70 0.81
C ALA A 206 7.83 -11.92 -0.12
N TYR A 207 8.83 -12.78 -0.20
CA TYR A 207 8.78 -13.98 -1.03
C TYR A 207 7.61 -14.90 -0.64
N LEU A 208 7.47 -15.21 0.65
CA LEU A 208 6.42 -16.10 1.13
C LEU A 208 5.02 -15.52 0.92
N SER A 209 4.83 -14.23 1.20
CA SER A 209 3.53 -13.57 1.02
C SER A 209 3.13 -13.47 -0.45
N GLY A 210 4.08 -13.17 -1.35
CA GLY A 210 3.85 -13.17 -2.79
C GLY A 210 3.53 -14.56 -3.34
N LEU A 211 4.28 -15.58 -2.92
CA LEU A 211 4.04 -16.96 -3.31
C LEU A 211 2.66 -17.44 -2.85
N LEU A 212 2.30 -17.19 -1.59
CA LEU A 212 0.98 -17.55 -1.04
C LEU A 212 -0.15 -16.86 -1.80
N LEU A 213 0.00 -15.58 -2.16
CA LEU A 213 -1.03 -14.88 -2.92
C LEU A 213 -1.19 -15.45 -4.33
N LEU A 214 -0.09 -15.70 -5.04
CA LEU A 214 -0.16 -16.31 -6.37
C LEU A 214 -0.80 -17.70 -6.31
N LEU A 215 -0.50 -18.50 -5.29
CA LEU A 215 -1.14 -19.80 -5.06
C LEU A 215 -2.65 -19.66 -4.79
N LEU A 216 -3.07 -18.68 -3.99
CA LEU A 216 -4.48 -18.38 -3.74
C LEU A 216 -5.20 -17.96 -5.02
N LEU A 217 -4.53 -17.16 -5.86
CA LEU A 217 -5.05 -16.66 -7.13
C LEU A 217 -4.77 -17.61 -8.30
N LYS A 218 -4.32 -18.85 -8.05
CA LYS A 218 -3.97 -19.82 -9.10
C LYS A 218 -5.08 -20.02 -10.13
N ALA A 219 -6.35 -19.97 -9.71
CA ALA A 219 -7.50 -20.09 -10.61
C ALA A 219 -7.60 -18.94 -11.65
N TYR A 220 -6.98 -17.80 -11.37
CA TYR A 220 -6.93 -16.62 -12.24
C TYR A 220 -5.55 -16.42 -12.90
N CYS A 221 -4.52 -17.16 -12.47
CA CYS A 221 -3.15 -17.05 -12.95
C CYS A 221 -2.89 -17.93 -14.17
N PHE A 222 -2.27 -17.36 -15.20
CA PHE A 222 -1.88 -18.06 -16.43
C PHE A 222 -0.39 -18.45 -16.45
N PHE A 223 0.34 -18.18 -15.37
CA PHE A 223 1.78 -18.40 -15.34
C PHE A 223 2.13 -19.89 -15.37
N GLN A 224 3.25 -20.21 -16.02
CA GLN A 224 3.86 -21.53 -15.93
C GLN A 224 4.28 -21.83 -14.48
N PHE A 225 4.40 -23.11 -14.13
CA PHE A 225 4.79 -23.56 -12.78
C PHE A 225 6.07 -22.88 -12.28
N ILE A 226 7.04 -22.65 -13.16
CA ILE A 226 8.29 -21.95 -12.84
C ILE A 226 8.04 -20.48 -12.47
N GLY A 227 7.12 -19.81 -13.17
CA GLY A 227 6.74 -18.42 -12.93
C GLY A 227 6.19 -18.18 -11.51
N PHE A 228 5.48 -19.15 -10.94
CA PHE A 228 4.95 -19.05 -9.57
C PHE A 228 6.04 -18.86 -8.50
N PHE A 229 7.22 -19.46 -8.70
CA PHE A 229 8.34 -19.32 -7.78
C PHE A 229 9.25 -18.15 -8.16
N PHE A 230 9.48 -17.96 -9.47
CA PHE A 230 10.44 -16.98 -9.95
C PHE A 230 9.96 -15.54 -9.81
N LEU A 231 8.67 -15.26 -10.07
CA LEU A 231 8.11 -13.92 -9.96
C LEU A 231 8.20 -13.35 -8.53
N PRO A 232 7.73 -14.05 -7.47
CA PRO A 232 7.91 -13.59 -6.10
C PRO A 232 9.37 -13.51 -5.68
N LEU A 233 10.24 -14.39 -6.20
CA LEU A 233 11.66 -14.35 -5.87
C LEU A 233 12.30 -13.05 -6.37
N CYS A 234 12.08 -12.70 -7.64
CA CYS A 234 12.58 -11.46 -8.21
C CYS A 234 12.00 -10.22 -7.51
N GLY A 235 10.70 -10.22 -7.19
CA GLY A 235 10.08 -9.13 -6.43
C GLY A 235 10.69 -8.99 -5.02
N ALA A 236 10.93 -10.10 -4.32
CA ALA A 236 11.53 -10.09 -2.99
C ALA A 236 12.98 -9.62 -3.00
N LEU A 237 13.77 -10.04 -4.01
CA LEU A 237 15.13 -9.55 -4.21
C LEU A 237 15.14 -8.04 -4.52
N THR A 238 14.18 -7.57 -5.32
CA THR A 238 14.01 -6.13 -5.60
C THR A 238 13.77 -5.36 -4.30
N ILE A 239 12.87 -5.82 -3.43
CA ILE A 239 12.65 -5.23 -2.10
C ILE A 239 13.94 -5.23 -1.29
N GLY A 240 14.68 -6.34 -1.25
CA GLY A 240 15.95 -6.43 -0.54
C GLY A 240 17.00 -5.43 -1.04
N VAL A 241 17.10 -5.25 -2.35
CA VAL A 241 17.99 -4.24 -2.97
C VAL A 241 17.56 -2.83 -2.60
N LEU A 242 16.27 -2.52 -2.68
CA LEU A 242 15.75 -1.20 -2.30
C LEU A 242 15.96 -0.90 -0.82
N ASP A 243 15.75 -1.90 0.05
CA ASP A 243 15.98 -1.79 1.49
C ASP A 243 17.47 -1.58 1.78
N TYR A 244 18.38 -2.18 1.01
CA TYR A 244 19.82 -1.98 1.14
C TYR A 244 20.30 -0.61 0.62
N LEU A 245 19.71 -0.11 -0.46
CA LEU A 245 20.06 1.19 -1.06
C LEU A 245 19.61 2.38 -0.19
N ASP A 246 18.54 2.23 0.59
CA ASP A 246 18.01 3.26 1.52
C ASP A 246 17.83 4.64 0.84
N LEU A 247 16.98 4.66 -0.19
CA LEU A 247 16.70 5.84 -1.00
C LEU A 247 16.07 6.98 -0.15
N GLU A 248 16.20 8.23 -0.60
CA GLU A 248 15.60 9.39 0.10
C GLU A 248 14.07 9.49 -0.08
N ILE A 249 13.54 8.75 -1.06
CA ILE A 249 12.12 8.65 -1.39
C ILE A 249 11.42 7.73 -0.39
N ASP A 250 10.13 7.96 -0.14
CA ASP A 250 9.33 7.11 0.76
C ASP A 250 9.26 5.66 0.23
N ASP A 251 9.65 4.71 1.07
CA ASP A 251 9.59 3.27 0.77
C ASP A 251 8.16 2.81 0.43
N ASN A 252 7.14 3.44 1.03
CA ASN A 252 5.73 3.10 0.79
C ASN A 252 5.27 3.48 -0.64
N LEU A 253 5.97 4.40 -1.31
CA LEU A 253 5.76 4.73 -2.71
C LEU A 253 6.66 3.90 -3.62
N THR A 254 7.93 3.78 -3.24
CA THR A 254 8.99 3.19 -4.08
C THR A 254 8.82 1.69 -4.24
N TYR A 255 8.47 0.97 -3.16
CA TYR A 255 8.37 -0.49 -3.21
C TYR A 255 7.23 -0.93 -4.13
N PRO A 256 5.97 -0.46 -3.99
CA PRO A 256 4.90 -0.88 -4.90
C PRO A 256 5.22 -0.58 -6.37
N LEU A 257 5.80 0.59 -6.67
CA LEU A 257 6.13 0.99 -8.05
C LEU A 257 7.22 0.11 -8.68
N LEU A 258 8.38 -0.03 -8.04
CA LEU A 258 9.50 -0.73 -8.64
C LEU A 258 9.31 -2.25 -8.63
N VAL A 259 8.71 -2.79 -7.57
CA VAL A 259 8.41 -4.23 -7.48
C VAL A 259 7.38 -4.60 -8.54
N SER A 260 6.29 -3.82 -8.69
CA SER A 260 5.30 -4.08 -9.74
C SER A 260 5.90 -3.96 -11.14
N LEU A 261 6.74 -2.96 -11.40
CA LEU A 261 7.43 -2.77 -12.68
C LEU A 261 8.26 -4.01 -13.05
N VAL A 262 9.14 -4.45 -12.14
CA VAL A 262 10.01 -5.62 -12.36
C VAL A 262 9.17 -6.88 -12.58
N MET A 263 8.18 -7.11 -11.72
CA MET A 263 7.31 -8.28 -11.83
C MET A 263 6.47 -8.26 -13.11
N PHE A 264 5.99 -7.10 -13.55
CA PHE A 264 5.19 -6.96 -14.77
C PHE A 264 6.00 -7.33 -16.02
N PHE A 265 7.21 -6.82 -16.16
CA PHE A 265 8.05 -7.18 -17.31
C PHE A 265 8.47 -8.65 -17.29
N LEU A 266 8.81 -9.18 -16.11
CA LEU A 266 9.13 -10.60 -15.96
C LEU A 266 7.92 -11.49 -16.26
N SER A 267 6.70 -11.02 -15.99
CA SER A 267 5.50 -11.81 -16.21
C SER A 267 5.36 -12.25 -17.66
N PHE A 268 5.72 -11.39 -18.63
CA PHE A 268 5.69 -11.73 -20.06
C PHE A 268 6.62 -12.88 -20.46
N LEU A 269 7.65 -13.19 -19.67
CA LEU A 269 8.55 -14.31 -19.94
C LEU A 269 8.00 -15.64 -19.43
N PHE A 270 7.05 -15.61 -18.50
CA PHE A 270 6.53 -16.79 -17.79
C PHE A 270 5.02 -16.99 -17.96
N THR A 271 4.37 -16.14 -18.76
CA THR A 271 2.99 -16.31 -19.23
C THR A 271 3.02 -17.15 -20.50
#